data_AF-A0A6I1W570-F1
#
_entry.id   AF-A0A6I1W570-F1
#
_cell.length_a   1.000
_cell.length_b   1.000
_cell.length_c   1.000
_cell.angle_alpha   90.00
_cell.angle_beta   90.00
_cell.angle_gamma   90.00
#
_symmetry.space_group_name_H-M   'P 1'
#
loop_
_entity.id
_entity.type
_entity.pdbx_description
1 polymer ?
#
loop_
_entity_poly.entity_id
_entity_poly.type
_entity_poly.pdbx_seq_one_letter_code
_entity_poly.pdbx_strand_id
1 'polypeptide(L)'
;SYDNAVLYNDFVVSSLIKDFAKTDPNGFLLYLSDHGEDVFDSVGHDTLGRNEAKPTAPMYTIPFLAWASPKWREDHTWDFAGDLD
;
A
#
# COMPACT_ATOMS: atom_id res chain seq x y z
N SER A 1 12.72 3.97 -14.41
CA SER A 1 12.78 2.57 -13.90
C SER A 1 11.88 2.35 -12.71
N TYR A 2 11.86 3.26 -11.73
CA TYR A 2 10.99 3.16 -10.56
C TYR A 2 9.51 3.00 -10.91
N ASP A 3 8.97 3.84 -11.80
CA ASP A 3 7.55 3.74 -12.23
C ASP A 3 7.19 2.37 -12.83
N ASN A 4 8.11 1.73 -13.55
CA ASN A 4 7.88 0.38 -14.09
C ASN A 4 7.84 -0.66 -12.97
N ALA A 5 8.65 -0.50 -11.93
CA ALA A 5 8.58 -1.36 -10.75
C ALA A 5 7.26 -1.15 -9.99
N VAL A 6 6.78 0.09 -9.88
CA VAL A 6 5.46 0.41 -9.31
C VAL A 6 4.33 -0.23 -10.12
N LEU A 7 4.39 -0.17 -11.45
CA LEU A 7 3.42 -0.84 -12.33
C LEU A 7 3.42 -2.36 -12.15
N TYR A 8 4.60 -2.97 -11.98
CA TYR A 8 4.68 -4.40 -11.70
C TYR A 8 4.15 -4.74 -10.30
N ASN A 9 4.39 -3.89 -9.32
CA ASN A 9 3.85 -4.04 -7.98
C ASN A 9 2.31 -4.00 -7.98
N ASP A 10 1.69 -3.10 -8.75
CA ASP A 10 0.23 -3.09 -8.97
C ASP A 10 -0.28 -4.42 -9.55
N PHE A 11 0.42 -4.97 -10.55
CA PHE A 11 0.09 -6.27 -11.12
C PHE A 11 0.15 -7.40 -10.06
N VAL A 12 1.17 -7.42 -9.21
CA VAL A 12 1.31 -8.43 -8.15
C VAL A 12 0.21 -8.29 -7.10
N VAL A 13 0.00 -7.09 -6.55
CA VAL A 13 -1.03 -6.82 -5.52
C VAL A 13 -2.42 -7.15 -6.04
N SER A 14 -2.76 -6.70 -7.26
CA SER A 14 -4.06 -6.99 -7.86
C SER A 14 -4.26 -8.48 -8.16
N SER A 15 -3.19 -9.21 -8.49
CA SER A 15 -3.25 -10.66 -8.68
C SER A 15 -3.49 -11.41 -7.37
N LEU A 16 -2.82 -11.02 -6.28
CA LEU A 16 -3.05 -11.60 -4.95
C LEU A 16 -4.51 -11.41 -4.49
N ILE A 17 -5.07 -10.21 -4.69
CA ILE A 17 -6.48 -9.94 -4.38
C ILE A 17 -7.40 -10.84 -5.21
N LYS A 18 -7.16 -10.94 -6.53
CA LYS A 18 -7.96 -11.80 -7.42
C LYS A 18 -7.88 -13.26 -7.02
N ASP A 19 -6.69 -13.75 -6.69
CA ASP A 19 -6.48 -15.15 -6.34
C ASP A 19 -7.11 -15.50 -4.99
N PHE A 20 -7.00 -14.61 -4.00
CA PHE A 20 -7.72 -14.76 -2.74
C PHE A 20 -9.25 -14.70 -2.95
N ALA A 21 -9.76 -13.76 -3.75
CA ALA A 21 -11.18 -13.66 -4.03
C ALA A 21 -11.76 -14.92 -4.72
N LYS A 22 -10.99 -15.60 -5.57
CA LYS A 22 -11.41 -16.84 -6.24
C LYS A 22 -11.69 -17.99 -5.27
N THR A 23 -11.14 -17.97 -4.05
CA THR A 23 -11.40 -19.02 -3.06
C THR A 23 -12.70 -18.79 -2.28
N ASP A 24 -13.48 -17.76 -2.62
CA ASP A 24 -14.71 -17.35 -1.93
C ASP A 24 -14.57 -17.27 -0.39
N PRO A 25 -13.53 -16.56 0.12
CA PRO A 25 -13.16 -16.58 1.53
C PRO A 25 -14.09 -15.72 2.38
N ASN A 26 -14.17 -16.03 3.68
CA ASN A 26 -14.55 -15.04 4.69
C ASN A 26 -13.27 -14.49 5.33
N GLY A 27 -12.82 -13.32 4.87
CA GLY A 27 -11.55 -12.74 5.28
C GLY A 27 -11.22 -11.44 4.54
N PHE A 28 -10.06 -10.88 4.86
CA PHE A 28 -9.53 -9.68 4.23
C PHE A 28 -8.03 -9.79 3.98
N LEU A 29 -7.51 -8.90 3.13
CA LEU A 29 -6.09 -8.69 2.87
C LEU A 29 -5.71 -7.27 3.27
N LEU A 30 -4.53 -7.14 3.86
CA LEU A 30 -3.89 -5.87 4.16
C LEU A 30 -2.55 -5.80 3.43
N TYR A 31 -2.36 -4.75 2.65
CA TYR A 31 -1.11 -4.44 1.97
C TYR A 31 -0.60 -3.09 2.44
N LEU A 32 0.68 -3.04 2.80
CA LEU A 32 1.40 -1.82 3.13
C LEU A 32 2.86 -1.96 2.71
N SER A 33 3.47 -0.85 2.31
CA SER A 33 4.93 -0.80 2.15
C SER A 33 5.60 -0.60 3.51
N ASP A 34 6.81 -1.13 3.68
CA ASP A 34 7.62 -0.92 4.88
C ASP A 34 8.14 0.52 4.96
N HIS A 35 8.51 1.09 3.81
CA HIS A 35 8.88 2.48 3.63
C HIS A 35 8.55 2.97 2.22
N GLY A 36 8.68 4.29 2.01
CA GLY A 36 8.68 4.89 0.68
C GLY A 36 10.11 5.02 0.14
N GLU A 37 10.28 5.65 -1.02
CA GLU A 37 11.59 5.86 -1.63
C GLU A 37 11.60 7.23 -2.30
N ASP A 38 12.68 7.99 -2.17
CA ASP A 38 12.85 9.24 -2.91
C ASP A 38 13.56 8.96 -4.22
N VAL A 39 12.86 9.19 -5.34
CA VAL A 39 13.41 9.03 -6.69
C VAL A 39 13.37 10.37 -7.40
N PHE A 40 14.07 11.34 -6.81
CA PHE A 40 14.11 12.74 -7.24
C PHE A 40 12.76 13.46 -7.06
N ASP A 41 11.93 13.01 -6.13
CA ASP A 41 10.61 13.58 -5.87
C ASP A 41 10.66 14.72 -4.84
N SER A 42 11.69 14.74 -3.98
CA SER A 42 11.91 15.85 -3.06
C SER A 42 12.31 17.15 -3.76
N VAL A 43 12.03 18.26 -3.09
CA VAL A 43 12.41 19.61 -3.55
C VAL A 43 13.92 19.67 -3.78
N GLY A 44 14.31 20.05 -4.99
CA GLY A 44 15.70 20.11 -5.42
C GLY A 44 16.08 18.97 -6.38
N HIS A 45 15.29 17.90 -6.44
CA HIS A 45 15.47 16.77 -7.38
C HIS A 45 16.89 16.18 -7.36
N ASP A 46 17.56 16.26 -6.22
CA ASP A 46 18.97 15.85 -6.03
C ASP A 46 19.11 14.55 -5.21
N THR A 47 18.00 14.07 -4.66
CA THR A 47 17.97 12.95 -3.74
C THR A 47 17.47 11.70 -4.45
N LEU A 48 18.29 10.66 -4.43
CA LEU A 48 17.94 9.31 -4.85
C LEU A 48 18.23 8.38 -3.68
N GLY A 49 17.23 7.64 -3.25
CA GLY A 49 17.40 6.63 -2.21
C GLY A 49 16.76 7.03 -0.89
N ARG A 50 17.39 6.57 0.19
CA ARG A 50 16.98 6.84 1.57
C ARG A 50 18.15 7.28 2.42
N ASN A 51 17.90 8.26 3.29
CA ASN A 51 18.84 8.70 4.30
C ASN A 51 18.10 9.20 5.53
N GLU A 52 18.08 8.41 6.61
CA GLU A 52 17.39 8.78 7.86
C GLU A 52 17.95 10.06 8.50
N ALA A 53 19.23 10.40 8.25
CA ALA A 53 19.82 11.65 8.72
C ALA A 53 19.43 12.88 7.89
N LYS A 54 18.83 12.69 6.71
CA LYS A 54 18.30 13.74 5.83
C LYS A 54 16.93 13.28 5.28
N PRO A 55 15.88 13.25 6.12
CA PRO A 55 14.59 12.69 5.74
C PRO A 55 13.90 13.54 4.67
N THR A 56 13.22 12.87 3.73
CA THR A 56 12.31 13.52 2.77
C THR A 56 10.94 12.86 2.81
N ALA A 57 9.88 13.59 2.49
CA ALA A 57 8.51 13.07 2.54
C ALA A 57 8.28 11.79 1.70
N PRO A 58 8.86 11.65 0.49
CA PRO A 58 8.77 10.42 -0.30
C PRO A 58 9.32 9.16 0.39
N MET A 59 10.31 9.29 1.29
CA MET A 59 10.87 8.15 2.04
C MET A 59 9.88 7.53 3.05
N TYR A 60 8.88 8.29 3.48
CA TYR A 60 7.95 7.87 4.55
C TYR A 60 6.50 7.71 4.06
N THR A 61 6.17 8.29 2.91
CA THR A 61 4.83 8.13 2.33
C THR A 61 4.72 6.73 1.73
N ILE A 62 3.79 5.92 2.25
CA ILE A 62 3.59 4.53 1.84
C ILE A 62 2.17 4.28 1.36
N PRO A 63 1.95 3.34 0.43
CA PRO A 63 0.62 2.80 0.16
C PRO A 63 0.13 2.00 1.37
N PHE A 64 -1.17 2.14 1.67
CA PHE A 64 -1.89 1.35 2.66
C PHE A 64 -3.24 0.95 2.06
N LEU A 65 -3.47 -0.34 1.88
CA LEU A 65 -4.66 -0.88 1.22
C LEU A 65 -5.26 -2.01 2.05
N ALA A 66 -6.54 -1.89 2.41
CA ALA A 66 -7.33 -2.95 2.99
C ALA A 66 -8.40 -3.42 2.00
N TRP A 67 -8.45 -4.72 1.72
CA TRP A 67 -9.46 -5.34 0.86
C TRP A 67 -10.22 -6.41 1.64
N ALA A 68 -11.54 -6.28 1.77
CA ALA A 68 -12.39 -7.29 2.41
C ALA A 68 -13.18 -8.08 1.37
N SER A 69 -13.31 -9.40 1.59
CA SER A 69 -14.16 -10.24 0.75
C SER A 69 -15.64 -9.86 0.88
N PRO A 70 -16.50 -10.24 -0.08
CA PRO A 70 -17.95 -10.05 0.06
C PRO A 70 -18.50 -10.64 1.36
N LYS A 71 -18.15 -11.90 1.68
CA LYS A 71 -18.60 -12.59 2.90
C LYS A 71 -18.16 -11.88 4.18
N TRP A 72 -16.91 -11.39 4.24
CA TRP A 72 -16.44 -10.63 5.40
C TRP A 72 -17.27 -9.37 5.66
N ARG A 73 -17.70 -8.70 4.59
CA ARG A 73 -18.48 -7.46 4.68
C ARG A 73 -19.95 -7.70 5.08
N GLU A 74 -20.44 -8.93 5.08
CA GLU A 74 -21.81 -9.25 5.50
C GLU A 74 -21.97 -9.19 7.02
N ASP A 75 -20.94 -9.57 7.76
CA ASP A 75 -20.95 -9.71 9.23
C ASP A 75 -19.91 -8.85 9.95
N HIS A 76 -18.97 -8.21 9.25
CA HIS A 76 -17.97 -7.31 9.84
C HIS A 76 -18.04 -5.91 9.21
N THR A 77 -18.45 -4.93 10.03
CA THR A 77 -18.38 -3.51 9.67
C THR A 77 -17.01 -2.95 10.04
N TRP A 78 -16.34 -2.31 9.08
CA TRP A 78 -15.15 -1.49 9.37
C TRP A 78 -15.58 -0.03 9.54
N ASP A 79 -15.36 0.52 10.74
CA ASP A 79 -15.54 1.94 11.04
C ASP A 79 -14.19 2.56 11.42
N PHE A 80 -13.43 2.97 10.40
CA PHE A 80 -12.14 3.62 10.61
C PHE A 80 -12.28 5.08 11.09
N ALA A 81 -13.49 5.65 11.08
CA ALA A 81 -13.72 7.02 11.53
C ALA A 81 -13.92 7.06 13.05
N GLY A 82 -14.61 6.06 13.62
CA GLY A 82 -14.79 5.91 15.07
C GLY A 82 -13.50 5.58 15.83
N ASP A 83 -12.47 5.08 15.15
CA ASP A 83 -11.19 4.67 15.75
C ASP A 83 -10.14 5.81 15.81
N LEU A 84 -10.48 7.03 15.37
CA LEU A 84 -9.58 8.19 15.35
C LEU A 84 -9.75 9.15 16.55
N ASP A 85 -10.57 8.78 17.53
CA ASP A 85 -10.80 9.53 18.78
C ASP A 85 -9.70 9.32 19.84
#